data_AF-A0A0P6VAI1-F1
#
_entry.id   AF-A0A0P6VAI1-F1
#
_cell.length_a   1.000
_cell.length_b   1.000
_cell.length_c   1.000
_cell.angle_alpha   90.00
_cell.angle_beta   90.00
_cell.angle_gamma   90.00
#
_symmetry.space_group_name_H-M   'P 1'
#
loop_
_entity.id
_entity.type
_entity.pdbx_description
1 polymer ?
#
loop_
_entity_poly.entity_id
_entity_poly.type
_entity_poly.pdbx_seq_one_letter_code
_entity_poly.pdbx_strand_id
1 'polypeptide(L)'
;MKQRTLAMSADQGNGFEQYRRPTRRDVFLARMETLVPWMALCAVIAPHYPRAGKGRHPVALERLLRMDFVQQWFNLGALACEEALLDSTALRRVVGI
;
A
#
# COMPACT_ATOMS: atom_id res chain seq x y z
N MET A 1 0.93 -17.67 -31.24
CA MET A 1 -0.19 -17.54 -30.28
C MET A 1 0.39 -17.48 -28.87
N LYS A 2 0.34 -16.33 -28.19
CA LYS A 2 0.73 -16.23 -26.77
C LYS A 2 -0.49 -16.61 -25.92
N GLN A 3 -0.45 -17.78 -25.28
CA GLN A 3 -1.45 -18.14 -24.27
C GLN A 3 -1.36 -17.15 -23.11
N ARG A 4 -2.42 -16.38 -22.87
CA ARG A 4 -2.61 -15.59 -21.65
C ARG A 4 -3.31 -16.47 -20.63
N THR A 5 -2.60 -16.86 -19.59
CA THR A 5 -3.12 -17.65 -18.47
C THR A 5 -4.14 -16.84 -17.67
N LEU A 6 -5.31 -17.43 -17.38
CA LEU A 6 -6.42 -16.84 -16.61
C LEU A 6 -6.01 -16.26 -15.24
N ALA A 7 -4.90 -16.73 -14.67
CA ALA A 7 -4.36 -16.21 -13.41
C ALA A 7 -3.90 -14.73 -13.51
N MET A 8 -3.46 -14.26 -14.68
CA MET A 8 -3.01 -12.87 -14.85
C MET A 8 -4.17 -11.85 -14.89
N SER A 9 -5.41 -12.31 -15.11
CA SER A 9 -6.62 -11.48 -15.09
C SER A 9 -7.24 -11.32 -13.71
N ALA A 10 -6.89 -12.16 -12.74
CA ALA A 10 -7.48 -12.12 -11.39
C ALA A 10 -6.80 -11.09 -10.46
N ASP A 11 -5.54 -10.74 -10.72
CA ASP A 11 -4.76 -9.79 -9.90
C ASP A 11 -5.09 -8.33 -10.23
N GLN A 12 -5.61 -8.07 -11.44
CA GLN A 12 -6.30 -6.83 -11.76
C GLN A 12 -7.70 -6.94 -11.15
N GLY A 13 -7.92 -6.37 -9.95
CA GLY A 13 -9.17 -6.44 -9.17
C GLY A 13 -10.44 -5.85 -9.82
N ASN A 14 -10.59 -5.97 -11.14
CA ASN A 14 -11.73 -5.51 -11.95
C ASN A 14 -12.80 -6.60 -12.16
N GLY A 15 -12.73 -7.71 -11.42
CA GLY A 15 -13.74 -8.80 -11.45
C GLY A 15 -14.92 -8.55 -10.52
N PHE A 16 -15.23 -9.53 -9.67
CA PHE A 16 -16.34 -9.46 -8.70
C PHE A 16 -16.16 -8.40 -7.59
N GLU A 17 -14.96 -7.85 -7.40
CA GLU A 17 -14.71 -6.80 -6.40
C GLU A 17 -15.53 -5.53 -6.66
N GLN A 18 -15.82 -5.17 -7.92
CA GLN A 18 -16.61 -3.98 -8.25
C GLN A 18 -18.07 -4.07 -7.80
N TYR A 19 -18.58 -5.30 -7.63
CA TYR A 19 -19.94 -5.56 -7.15
C TYR A 19 -19.99 -5.82 -5.64
N ARG A 20 -18.84 -5.90 -4.98
CA ARG A 20 -18.76 -6.10 -3.54
C ARG A 20 -19.14 -4.80 -2.84
N ARG A 21 -19.97 -4.92 -1.80
CA ARG A 21 -20.24 -3.80 -0.90
C ARG A 21 -18.94 -3.36 -0.19
N PRO A 22 -18.57 -2.07 -0.23
CA PRO A 22 -17.33 -1.61 0.41
C PRO A 22 -17.37 -1.91 1.91
N THR A 23 -16.28 -2.49 2.42
CA THR A 23 -16.14 -2.76 3.85
C THR A 23 -15.86 -1.46 4.61
N ARG A 24 -16.04 -1.47 5.94
CA ARG A 24 -15.68 -0.32 6.78
C ARG A 24 -14.21 0.09 6.60
N ARG A 25 -13.34 -0.90 6.40
CA ARG A 25 -11.93 -0.69 6.14
C ARG A 25 -11.69 -0.02 4.79
N ASP A 26 -12.37 -0.45 3.73
CA ASP A 26 -12.24 0.19 2.40
C ASP A 26 -12.66 1.66 2.45
N VAL A 27 -13.77 1.95 3.14
CA VAL A 27 -14.25 3.33 3.34
C VAL A 27 -13.25 4.16 4.15
N PHE A 28 -12.68 3.58 5.21
CA PHE A 28 -11.67 4.25 6.02
C PHE A 28 -10.41 4.57 5.20
N LEU A 29 -9.86 3.59 4.49
CA LEU A 29 -8.67 3.74 3.67
C LEU A 29 -8.88 4.77 2.55
N ALA A 30 -10.04 4.75 1.88
CA ALA A 30 -10.37 5.74 0.86
C ALA A 30 -10.45 7.16 1.44
N ARG A 31 -10.98 7.33 2.65
CA ARG A 31 -10.96 8.63 3.33
C ARG A 31 -9.55 9.06 3.67
N MET A 32 -8.73 8.17 4.21
CA MET A 32 -7.35 8.51 4.58
C MET A 32 -6.50 8.91 3.36
N GLU A 33 -6.68 8.26 2.21
CA GLU A 33 -6.01 8.66 0.97
C GLU A 33 -6.30 10.11 0.57
N THR A 34 -7.49 10.63 0.88
CA THR A 34 -7.84 12.04 0.60
C THR A 34 -7.43 13.01 1.71
N LEU A 35 -7.40 12.55 2.96
CA LEU A 35 -7.17 13.41 4.12
C LEU A 35 -5.68 13.58 4.42
N VAL A 36 -4.87 12.56 4.15
CA VAL A 36 -3.44 12.60 4.43
C VAL A 36 -2.72 13.36 3.30
N PRO A 37 -1.99 14.44 3.61
CA PRO A 37 -1.25 15.20 2.60
C PRO A 37 0.08 14.50 2.26
N TRP A 38 0.01 13.36 1.57
CA TRP A 38 1.17 12.48 1.30
C TRP A 38 2.38 13.21 0.71
N MET A 39 2.16 14.06 -0.29
CA MET A 39 3.22 14.81 -0.96
C MET A 39 3.92 15.78 0.00
N ALA A 40 3.16 16.50 0.82
CA ALA A 40 3.71 17.44 1.79
C ALA A 40 4.52 16.71 2.88
N LEU A 41 4.00 15.58 3.38
CA LEU A 41 4.72 14.75 4.35
C LEU A 41 6.02 14.19 3.76
N CYS A 42 5.98 13.67 2.53
CA CYS A 42 7.17 13.20 1.84
C CYS A 42 8.20 14.32 1.67
N ALA A 43 7.78 15.54 1.33
CA ALA A 43 8.67 16.68 1.17
C ALA A 43 9.41 17.04 2.47
N VAL A 44 8.74 16.93 3.63
CA VAL A 44 9.34 17.17 4.94
C VAL A 44 10.32 16.05 5.34
N ILE A 45 10.03 14.80 4.98
CA ILE A 45 10.85 13.64 5.37
C ILE A 45 12.04 13.45 4.41
N ALA A 46 11.89 13.79 3.13
CA ALA A 46 12.89 13.55 2.08
C ALA A 46 14.32 14.00 2.42
N PRO A 47 14.57 15.16 3.06
CA PRO A 47 15.93 15.58 3.45
C PRO A 47 16.61 14.63 4.44
N HIS A 48 15.81 13.94 5.26
CA HIS A 48 16.27 13.02 6.30
C HIS A 48 16.27 11.56 5.84
N TYR A 49 15.64 11.26 4.70
CA TYR A 49 15.54 9.90 4.22
C TYR A 49 16.91 9.38 3.72
N PRO A 50 17.32 8.16 4.10
CA PRO A 50 18.59 7.61 3.67
C PRO A 50 18.69 7.60 2.14
N ARG A 51 19.77 8.17 1.62
CA ARG A 51 20.09 8.07 0.19
C ARG A 51 20.72 6.71 -0.08
N ALA A 52 20.44 6.14 -1.25
CA ALA A 52 21.04 4.88 -1.65
C ALA A 52 22.58 4.97 -1.63
N GLY A 53 23.20 4.19 -0.75
CA GLY A 53 24.65 3.96 -0.71
C GLY A 53 25.02 2.66 -1.44
N LYS A 54 26.14 2.02 -1.05
CA LYS A 54 26.59 0.72 -1.60
C LYS A 54 25.84 -0.51 -1.03
N GLY A 55 24.78 -0.30 -0.26
CA GLY A 55 24.01 -1.35 0.41
C GLY A 55 22.66 -1.63 -0.26
N ARG A 56 21.76 -2.29 0.48
CA ARG A 56 20.37 -2.49 0.03
C ARG A 56 19.73 -1.13 -0.30
N HIS A 57 19.16 -1.02 -1.49
CA HIS A 57 18.39 0.17 -1.85
C HIS A 57 17.26 0.38 -0.84
N PRO A 58 17.16 1.59 -0.26
CA PRO A 58 16.02 1.94 0.57
C PRO A 58 14.72 1.73 -0.21
N VAL A 59 13.66 1.33 0.51
CA VAL A 59 12.31 1.30 -0.06
C VAL A 59 11.95 2.73 -0.53
N ALA A 60 11.08 2.87 -1.53
CA ALA A 60 10.61 4.20 -1.91
C ALA A 60 10.01 4.92 -0.68
N LEU A 61 10.43 6.16 -0.42
CA LEU A 61 10.03 6.94 0.77
C LEU A 61 8.52 6.91 1.00
N GLU A 62 7.75 7.23 -0.04
CA GLU A 62 6.29 7.31 0.05
C GLU A 62 5.65 5.96 0.37
N ARG A 63 6.21 4.86 -0.16
CA ARG A 63 5.75 3.49 0.14
C ARG A 63 6.00 3.15 1.60
N LEU A 64 7.20 3.41 2.10
CA LEU A 64 7.52 3.14 3.50
C LEU A 64 6.66 3.97 4.44
N LEU A 65 6.48 5.26 4.13
CA LEU A 65 5.59 6.15 4.87
C LEU A 65 4.16 5.59 4.93
N ARG A 66 3.61 5.14 3.81
CA ARG A 66 2.27 4.52 3.78
C ARG A 66 2.19 3.24 4.61
N MET A 67 3.24 2.41 4.61
CA MET A 67 3.30 1.23 5.47
C MET A 67 3.27 1.62 6.95
N ASP A 68 3.99 2.67 7.35
CA ASP A 68 3.99 3.17 8.73
C ASP A 68 2.61 3.70 9.15
N PHE A 69 1.91 4.40 8.25
CA PHE A 69 0.52 4.83 8.51
C PHE A 69 -0.44 3.64 8.65
N VAL A 70 -0.32 2.60 7.81
CA VAL A 70 -1.11 1.36 7.95
C VAL A 70 -0.82 0.69 9.29
N GLN A 71 0.44 0.61 9.70
CA GLN A 71 0.83 0.10 11.01
C GLN A 71 0.15 0.89 12.14
N GLN A 72 0.16 2.22 12.07
CA GLN A 72 -0.45 3.09 13.07
C GLN A 72 -1.98 2.96 13.11
N TRP A 73 -2.66 2.95 11.97
CA TRP A 73 -4.14 2.89 11.92
C TRP A 73 -4.73 1.59 12.41
N PHE A 74 -4.02 0.48 12.20
CA PHE A 74 -4.49 -0.86 12.58
C PHE A 74 -3.71 -1.46 13.75
N ASN A 75 -2.84 -0.67 14.41
CA ASN A 75 -2.01 -1.09 15.54
C ASN A 75 -1.22 -2.38 15.24
N LEU A 76 -0.53 -2.39 14.09
CA LEU A 76 0.25 -3.54 13.61
C LEU A 76 1.73 -3.33 13.88
N GLY A 77 2.41 -4.38 14.36
CA GLY A 77 3.86 -4.46 14.30
C GLY A 77 4.34 -4.76 12.87
N ALA A 78 5.66 -4.68 12.64
CA ALA A 78 6.25 -4.86 11.30
C ALA A 78 5.87 -6.19 10.64
N LEU A 79 5.96 -7.32 11.37
CA LEU A 79 5.59 -8.64 10.86
C LEU A 79 4.08 -8.72 10.54
N ALA A 80 3.23 -8.23 11.45
CA ALA A 80 1.79 -8.23 11.25
C ALA A 80 1.36 -7.31 10.09
N CYS A 81 2.12 -6.24 9.82
CA CYS A 81 1.89 -5.41 8.65
C CYS A 81 2.24 -6.14 7.35
N GLU A 82 3.32 -6.90 7.33
CA GLU A 82 3.69 -7.72 6.17
C GLU A 82 2.61 -8.77 5.88
N GLU A 83 2.17 -9.51 6.89
CA GLU A 83 1.08 -10.48 6.79
C GLU A 83 -0.22 -9.81 6.31
N ALA A 84 -0.59 -8.66 6.89
CA ALA A 84 -1.79 -7.93 6.49
C ALA A 84 -1.74 -7.44 5.03
N LEU A 85 -0.56 -7.11 4.51
CA LEU A 85 -0.37 -6.74 3.11
C LEU A 85 -0.47 -7.96 2.19
N LEU A 86 0.06 -9.11 2.59
CA LEU A 86 -0.09 -10.36 1.84
C LEU A 86 -1.58 -10.75 1.71
N ASP A 87 -2.33 -10.63 2.81
CA ASP A 87 -3.72 -11.06 2.87
C ASP A 87 -4.72 -10.06 2.28
N SER A 88 -4.30 -8.80 2.07
CA SER A 88 -5.24 -7.74 1.69
C SER A 88 -4.82 -6.87 0.51
N THR A 89 -5.56 -7.02 -0.58
CA THR A 89 -5.50 -6.14 -1.75
C THR A 89 -5.82 -4.68 -1.42
N ALA A 90 -6.76 -4.39 -0.51
CA ALA A 90 -7.07 -3.02 -0.10
C ALA A 90 -5.87 -2.30 0.55
N LEU A 91 -5.12 -3.00 1.43
CA LEU A 91 -3.93 -2.43 2.05
C LEU A 91 -2.77 -2.29 1.06
N ARG A 92 -2.60 -3.28 0.16
CA ARG A 92 -1.61 -3.20 -0.93
C ARG A 92 -1.83 -1.98 -1.83
N ARG A 93 -3.08 -1.70 -2.21
CA ARG A 93 -3.46 -0.51 -3.00
C ARG A 93 -3.03 0.79 -2.33
N VAL A 94 -3.28 0.93 -1.03
CA VAL A 94 -2.90 2.14 -0.27
C VAL A 94 -1.39 2.29 -0.19
N VAL A 95 -0.63 1.20 -0.06
CA VAL A 95 0.83 1.22 0.01
C VAL A 95 1.49 1.33 -1.38
N GLY A 96 0.76 1.06 -2.46
CA GLY A 96 1.27 1.07 -3.83
C GLY A 96 2.12 -0.15 -4.16
N ILE A 97 1.66 -1.34 -3.74
CA ILE A 97 2.24 -2.67 -4.06
C ILE A 97 1.22 -3.46 -4.88
#